data_AF-A0A257TK06-F1
#
_entry.id   AF-A0A257TK06-F1
#
_cell.length_a   1.000
_cell.length_b   1.000
_cell.length_c   1.000
_cell.angle_alpha   90.00
_cell.angle_beta   90.00
_cell.angle_gamma   90.00
#
_symmetry.space_group_name_H-M   'P 1'
#
loop_
_entity.id
_entity.type
_entity.pdbx_description
1 polymer ?
#
loop_
_entity_poly.entity_id
_entity_poly.type
_entity_poly.pdbx_seq_one_letter_code
_entity_poly.pdbx_strand_id
1 'polypeptide(L)' 'MKITKAVITAAGKGQRNLPLQKLIDRDGQQKSVLSIILNEVAQSGVDEICIV' A
#
# COMPACT_ATOMS: atom_id res chain seq x y z
N MET A 1 9.71 20.81 -1.51
CA MET A 1 9.28 20.11 -2.75
C MET A 1 8.02 19.32 -2.41
N LYS A 2 6.96 19.39 -3.22
CA LYS A 2 5.71 18.63 -2.98
C LYS A 2 5.84 17.24 -3.62
N ILE A 3 5.68 16.18 -2.84
CA ILE A 3 5.62 14.80 -3.35
C ILE A 3 4.18 14.52 -3.77
N THR A 4 3.96 14.20 -5.04
CA THR A 4 2.61 13.98 -5.60
C THR A 4 2.40 12.59 -6.20
N LYS A 5 3.46 11.78 -6.29
CA LYS A 5 3.43 10.45 -6.92
C LYS A 5 4.06 9.40 -6.02
N ALA A 6 3.48 8.21 -6.00
CA ALA A 6 4.01 7.04 -5.31
C ALA A 6 4.06 5.82 -6.23
N VAL A 7 5.10 5.00 -6.07
CA VAL A 7 5.24 3.70 -6.72
C VAL A 7 5.32 2.63 -5.64
N ILE A 8 4.43 1.65 -5.70
CA ILE A 8 4.37 0.50 -4.79
C ILE A 8 4.83 -0.73 -5.57
N THR A 9 5.97 -1.30 -5.20
CA THR A 9 6.46 -2.56 -5.79
C THR A 9 5.81 -3.74 -5.08
N ALA A 10 5.06 -4.53 -5.83
CA ALA A 10 4.29 -5.68 -5.36
C ALA A 10 4.61 -6.98 -6.12
N ALA A 11 5.27 -6.90 -7.28
CA ALA A 11 5.60 -8.03 -8.15
C ALA A 11 6.89 -8.81 -7.78
N GLY A 12 7.52 -8.53 -6.64
CA GLY A 12 8.71 -9.27 -6.20
C GLY A 12 8.43 -10.78 -6.04
N LYS A 13 9.40 -11.64 -6.36
CA LYS A 13 9.24 -13.12 -6.28
C LYS A 13 8.76 -13.61 -4.90
N GLY A 14 9.20 -12.97 -3.82
CA GLY A 14 8.74 -13.22 -2.44
C GLY A 14 7.51 -12.42 -2.00
N GLN A 15 7.03 -11.50 -2.84
CA GLN A 15 5.89 -10.63 -2.55
C GLN A 15 4.60 -11.10 -3.22
N ARG A 16 4.54 -12.23 -3.93
CA ARG A 16 3.31 -12.68 -4.62
C ARG A 16 2.08 -12.78 -3.72
N ASN A 17 2.27 -13.17 -2.47
CA ASN A 17 1.18 -13.23 -1.49
C ASN A 17 1.10 -11.96 -0.63
N LEU A 18 2.16 -11.15 -0.56
CA LEU A 18 2.28 -10.07 0.42
C LEU A 18 1.20 -8.98 0.22
N PRO A 19 0.92 -8.46 -1.00
CA PRO A 19 -0.16 -7.49 -1.24
C PRO A 19 -1.54 -7.99 -0.81
N LEU A 20 -1.81 -9.30 -0.97
CA LEU A 20 -3.11 -9.92 -0.65
C LEU A 20 -3.14 -10.52 0.75
N GLN A 21 -1.99 -10.67 1.41
CA GLN A 21 -1.88 -11.15 2.78
C GLN A 21 -2.66 -10.21 3.69
N LYS A 22 -3.45 -10.78 4.60
CA LYS A 22 -4.24 -10.01 5.55
C LYS A 22 -3.49 -9.86 6.87
N LEU A 23 -3.40 -8.62 7.36
CA LEU A 23 -2.85 -8.26 8.66
C LEU A 23 -3.92 -7.49 9.48
N ILE A 24 -3.68 -7.35 10.78
CA ILE A 24 -4.46 -6.46 11.64
C ILE A 24 -3.90 -5.05 11.48
N ASP A 25 -4.72 -4.12 11.00
CA ASP A 25 -4.37 -2.71 10.84
C ASP A 25 -4.49 -1.97 12.19
N ARG A 26 -4.05 -0.70 12.26
CA ARG A 26 -4.03 0.13 13.47
C ARG A 26 -5.41 0.34 14.11
N ASP A 27 -6.48 0.17 13.34
CA ASP A 27 -7.87 0.22 13.80
C ASP A 27 -8.42 -1.13 14.28
N GLY A 28 -7.57 -2.15 14.39
CA GLY A 28 -7.94 -3.49 14.81
C GLY A 28 -8.65 -4.32 13.73
N GLN A 29 -8.87 -3.78 12.54
CA GLN A 29 -9.54 -4.48 11.46
C GLN A 29 -8.56 -5.29 10.61
N GLN A 30 -9.02 -6.44 10.15
CA GLN A 30 -8.24 -7.27 9.25
C GLN A 30 -8.30 -6.71 7.81
N LYS A 31 -7.16 -6.28 7.28
CA LYS A 31 -7.04 -5.67 5.95
C LYS A 31 -5.89 -6.30 5.16
N SER A 32 -5.94 -6.24 3.83
CA SER A 32 -4.80 -6.65 3.02
C SER A 32 -3.64 -5.67 3.23
N VAL A 33 -2.40 -6.14 3.15
CA VAL A 33 -1.21 -5.27 3.21
C VAL A 33 -1.30 -4.17 2.15
N LEU A 34 -1.77 -4.49 0.93
CA LEU A 34 -1.93 -3.49 -0.11
C LEU A 34 -2.92 -2.38 0.29
N SER A 35 -4.06 -2.74 0.89
CA SER A 35 -5.03 -1.76 1.38
C SER A 35 -4.45 -0.87 2.48
N ILE A 36 -3.64 -1.43 3.39
CA ILE A 36 -2.98 -0.67 4.44
C ILE A 36 -2.04 0.38 3.82
N ILE A 37 -1.17 -0.04 2.89
CA ILE A 37 -0.22 0.85 2.21
C ILE A 37 -0.95 1.92 1.40
N LEU A 38 -2.00 1.55 0.64
CA LEU A 38 -2.77 2.50 -0.16
C LEU A 38 -3.42 3.58 0.69
N ASN A 39 -3.96 3.22 1.85
CA ASN A 39 -4.57 4.20 2.77
C ASN A 39 -3.53 5.18 3.30
N GLU A 40 -2.34 4.71 3.66
CA GLU A 40 -1.26 5.57 4.16
C GLU A 40 -0.74 6.52 3.07
N VAL A 41 -0.58 6.01 1.84
CA VAL A 41 -0.19 6.84 0.69
C VAL A 41 -1.26 7.88 0.36
N ALA A 42 -2.54 7.51 0.33
CA ALA A 42 -3.64 8.44 0.05
C ALA A 42 -3.73 9.56 1.10
N GLN A 43 -3.50 9.25 2.38
CA GLN A 43 -3.48 10.24 3.46
C GLN A 43 -2.27 11.18 3.39
N SER A 44 -1.18 10.76 2.73
CA SER A 44 0.04 11.58 2.61
C SER A 44 -0.07 12.73 1.59
N GLY A 45 -1.20 12.85 0.88
CA GLY A 45 -1.42 13.90 -0.12
C GLY A 45 -0.80 13.60 -1.49
N VAL A 46 -0.59 12.32 -1.79
CA VAL A 46 -0.19 11.81 -3.11
C VAL A 46 -1.41 11.75 -4.01
N ASP A 47 -1.29 12.28 -5.24
CA ASP A 47 -2.37 12.37 -6.21
C ASP A 47 -2.38 11.17 -7.19
N GLU A 48 -1.22 10.58 -7.45
CA GLU A 48 -1.06 9.45 -8.38
C GLU A 48 -0.32 8.28 -7.73
N ILE A 49 -0.90 7.08 -7.85
CA ILE A 49 -0.32 5.84 -7.32
C ILE A 49 -0.13 4.84 -8.45
N CYS A 50 1.09 4.34 -8.60
CA CYS A 50 1.43 3.24 -9.48
C CYS A 50 1.72 1.99 -8.65
N ILE A 51 1.19 0.84 -9.07
CA ILE A 51 1.49 -0.46 -8.49
C ILE A 51 2.21 -1.29 -9.56
N VAL A 52 3.35 -1.89 -9.18
CA VAL A 52 4.22 -2.70 -10.05
C VAL A 52 4.14 -4.16 -9.67
#